data_AF-A0A7Y6YWQ0-F1
#
_entry.id   AF-A0A7Y6YWQ0-F1
#
_cell.length_a   1.000
_cell.length_b   1.000
_cell.length_c   1.000
_cell.angle_alpha   90.00
_cell.angle_beta   90.00
_cell.angle_gamma   90.00
#
_symmetry.space_group_name_H-M   'P 1'
#
loop_
_entity.id
_entity.type
_entity.pdbx_description
1 polymer ?
#
loop_
_entity_poly.entity_id
_entity_poly.type
_entity_poly.pdbx_seq_one_letter_code
_entity_poly.pdbx_strand_id
1 'polypeptide(L)'
;MRKTIKFLFFIACWTLSLPIPGPAHAGSISFIRDAEIENIIALYSKPVFQAAGLAADHIEIYLVKDSRLNAFVAGGQKLFIHTGLLQRARTPEQVIGVIAHESGHIAGGHLSRLRQKMQGVPAESILGFILGGVAAAAGEPSAGAAIMFGGQTAAQRSLLSYSRMEEGSADQAAMKYLDEIKLTSKGLLEFFEILKQDETRKTAEQNPYIRSHPLTGERIAALRSHVEESPNSKNILGPEYREMHARMRAKLDSFLLPPAHTLRLYPIGDDSIAARYARAGAYHKDGQMEMALKEIDSLLAEKPNDPYFHELKGQIYFENGQLNEAVTSYEKAVELLPRQPLLLLALGRSYLEQNDPQKLDNAIKMLEATVISDPEYAFAWRQLGIAYGKANMMPESSLALAEEAFLQRRYKDSQFLANRAENGLKVGSREWLQAQDIRLTSERMLKKQQNR
;
A
#
# COMPACT_ATOMS: atom_id res chain seq x y z
N MET A 1 -16.24 3.64 12.19
CA MET A 1 -15.69 4.99 12.42
C MET A 1 -14.17 4.90 12.27
N ARG A 2 -13.46 5.64 11.45
CA ARG A 2 -13.66 6.23 10.12
C ARG A 2 -12.19 6.40 9.66
N LYS A 3 -11.73 5.69 8.63
CA LYS A 3 -10.47 6.01 7.94
C LYS A 3 -10.84 6.41 6.49
N THR A 4 -10.05 7.25 5.80
CA THR A 4 -10.16 7.62 4.35
C THR A 4 -8.87 7.40 3.48
N ILE A 5 -8.87 6.43 2.54
CA ILE A 5 -7.91 6.24 1.42
C ILE A 5 -8.52 6.97 0.23
N LYS A 6 -7.68 7.67 -0.54
CA LYS A 6 -8.09 8.43 -1.73
C LYS A 6 -7.38 7.87 -2.96
N PHE A 7 -8.14 7.55 -4.01
CA PHE A 7 -7.64 7.19 -5.35
C PHE A 7 -8.14 8.20 -6.40
N LEU A 8 -7.28 8.58 -7.35
CA LEU A 8 -7.57 9.27 -8.63
C LEU A 8 -6.71 8.54 -9.69
N PHE A 9 -7.06 8.20 -10.94
CA PHE A 9 -8.28 8.13 -11.77
C PHE A 9 -7.94 7.22 -13.00
N PHE A 10 -8.95 6.65 -13.67
CA PHE A 10 -8.92 5.90 -14.96
C PHE A 10 -8.88 6.87 -16.19
N ILE A 11 -8.72 6.54 -17.50
CA ILE A 11 -9.39 5.61 -18.43
C ILE A 11 -8.51 5.47 -19.69
N ALA A 12 -8.38 4.26 -20.26
CA ALA A 12 -7.87 4.04 -21.61
C ALA A 12 -9.01 4.19 -22.63
N CYS A 13 -8.85 5.08 -23.62
CA CYS A 13 -9.68 5.12 -24.82
C CYS A 13 -8.71 5.11 -26.01
N TRP A 14 -8.85 4.12 -26.89
CA TRP A 14 -7.99 3.95 -28.07
C TRP A 14 -8.41 4.94 -29.16
N THR A 15 -7.58 5.95 -29.41
CA THR A 15 -7.52 6.65 -30.71
C THR A 15 -6.07 6.93 -31.04
N LEU A 16 -5.61 6.45 -32.21
CA LEU A 16 -4.29 6.77 -32.76
C LEU A 16 -4.16 8.28 -32.99
N SER A 17 -3.40 8.95 -32.14
CA SER A 17 -2.84 10.27 -32.42
C SER A 17 -1.38 10.28 -31.98
N LEU A 18 -0.48 10.64 -32.90
CA LEU A 18 0.96 10.74 -32.67
C LEU A 18 1.27 11.57 -31.41
N PRO A 19 2.25 11.16 -30.57
CA PRO A 19 2.51 11.84 -29.31
C PRO A 19 3.23 13.17 -29.56
N ILE A 20 2.56 14.27 -29.22
CA ILE A 20 3.22 15.55 -28.95
C ILE A 20 3.84 15.41 -27.55
N PRO A 21 5.15 15.65 -27.35
CA PRO A 21 5.75 15.56 -26.02
C PRO A 21 5.24 16.71 -25.16
N GLY A 22 4.23 16.43 -24.34
CA GLY A 22 3.76 17.33 -23.28
C GLY A 22 4.72 17.32 -22.09
N PRO A 23 4.67 18.35 -21.22
CA PRO A 23 5.48 18.40 -20.02
C PRO A 23 5.19 17.17 -19.15
N ALA A 24 6.25 16.51 -18.69
CA ALA A 24 6.18 15.34 -17.83
C ALA A 24 5.34 15.66 -16.60
N HIS A 25 4.12 15.13 -16.55
CA HIS A 25 3.31 15.15 -15.34
C HIS A 25 4.09 14.43 -14.24
N ALA A 26 4.22 15.06 -13.07
CA ALA A 26 4.69 14.38 -11.86
C ALA A 26 3.89 13.08 -11.70
N GLY A 27 4.56 11.93 -11.80
CA GLY A 27 3.90 10.63 -11.83
C GLY A 27 3.03 10.45 -10.59
N SER A 28 1.75 10.16 -10.79
CA SER A 28 0.83 9.77 -9.72
C SER A 28 1.40 8.55 -8.99
N ILE A 29 1.53 8.64 -7.66
CA ILE A 29 1.92 7.50 -6.81
C ILE A 29 0.93 6.36 -7.06
N SER A 30 1.43 5.21 -7.51
CA SER A 30 0.63 4.02 -7.75
C SER A 30 0.63 3.15 -6.49
N PHE A 31 -0.55 2.83 -5.97
CA PHE A 31 -0.70 1.96 -4.80
C PHE A 31 -1.09 0.55 -5.21
N ILE A 32 -0.66 -0.44 -4.43
CA ILE A 32 -1.10 -1.84 -4.55
C ILE A 32 -1.91 -2.22 -3.31
N ARG A 33 -2.90 -3.08 -3.53
CA ARG A 33 -3.66 -3.76 -2.48
C ARG A 33 -3.45 -5.26 -2.63
N ASP A 34 -3.11 -5.94 -1.56
CA ASP A 34 -2.91 -7.40 -1.55
C ASP A 34 -3.16 -7.96 -0.16
N ALA A 35 -4.01 -9.00 -0.07
CA ALA A 35 -4.47 -9.54 1.20
C ALA A 35 -3.35 -10.19 2.04
N GLU A 36 -2.40 -10.84 1.38
CA GLU A 36 -1.29 -11.54 2.04
C GLU A 36 -0.25 -10.53 2.49
N ILE A 37 0.15 -9.64 1.59
CA ILE A 37 1.21 -8.67 1.86
C ILE A 37 0.77 -7.69 2.95
N GLU A 38 -0.47 -7.18 2.89
CA GLU A 38 -0.99 -6.28 3.94
C GLU A 38 -1.03 -6.97 5.31
N ASN A 39 -1.43 -8.25 5.37
CA ASN A 39 -1.45 -9.00 6.63
C ASN A 39 -0.05 -9.28 7.17
N ILE A 40 0.91 -9.62 6.30
CA ILE A 40 2.31 -9.80 6.70
C ILE A 40 2.88 -8.50 7.26
N ILE A 41 2.66 -7.38 6.57
CA ILE A 41 3.15 -6.08 7.01
C ILE A 41 2.48 -5.65 8.32
N ALA A 42 1.17 -5.89 8.49
CA ALA A 42 0.48 -5.64 9.76
C ALA A 42 1.04 -6.49 10.91
N LEU A 43 1.39 -7.77 10.64
CA LEU A 43 2.03 -8.65 11.62
C LEU A 43 3.42 -8.14 12.03
N TYR A 44 4.19 -7.62 11.07
CA TYR A 44 5.52 -7.04 11.32
C TYR A 44 5.44 -5.71 12.08
N SER A 45 4.47 -4.85 11.73
CA SER A 45 4.42 -3.49 12.22
C SER A 45 3.77 -3.35 13.59
N LYS A 46 2.77 -4.19 13.91
CA LYS A 46 1.98 -4.03 15.13
C LYS A 46 2.81 -4.08 16.43
N PRO A 47 3.72 -5.04 16.65
CA PRO A 47 4.55 -5.05 17.86
C PRO A 47 5.45 -3.83 17.96
N VAL A 48 6.01 -3.38 16.84
CA VAL A 48 6.87 -2.18 16.77
C VAL A 48 6.09 -0.93 17.14
N PHE A 49 4.89 -0.75 16.58
CA PHE A 49 4.03 0.40 16.91
C PHE A 49 3.64 0.41 18.40
N GLN A 50 3.37 -0.75 18.98
CA GLN A 50 3.08 -0.88 20.40
C GLN A 50 4.28 -0.47 21.27
N ALA A 51 5.49 -0.95 20.96
CA ALA A 51 6.73 -0.53 21.63
C ALA A 51 7.03 0.96 21.44
N ALA A 52 6.62 1.54 20.30
CA ALA A 52 6.73 2.97 20.04
C ALA A 52 5.69 3.82 20.79
N GLY A 53 4.76 3.21 21.55
CA GLY A 53 3.66 3.91 22.22
C GLY A 53 2.61 4.46 21.23
N LEU A 54 2.60 3.94 20.00
CA LEU A 54 1.69 4.35 18.95
C LEU A 54 0.46 3.44 18.93
N ALA A 55 -0.72 4.04 18.76
CA ALA A 55 -1.92 3.27 18.49
C ALA A 55 -1.81 2.63 17.11
N ALA A 56 -1.44 1.35 17.05
CA ALA A 56 -1.25 0.61 15.79
C ALA A 56 -2.47 0.75 14.86
N ASP A 57 -3.67 0.69 15.43
CA ASP A 57 -4.93 0.81 14.70
C ASP A 57 -5.18 2.23 14.14
N HIS A 58 -4.37 3.23 14.47
CA HIS A 58 -4.45 4.58 13.90
C HIS A 58 -3.41 4.84 12.81
N ILE A 59 -2.41 3.96 12.67
CA ILE A 59 -1.43 4.06 11.59
C ILE A 59 -2.02 3.40 10.35
N GLU A 60 -1.94 4.11 9.22
CA GLU A 60 -2.32 3.59 7.92
C GLU A 60 -1.06 3.20 7.15
N ILE A 61 -1.02 1.99 6.60
CA ILE A 61 0.13 1.51 5.83
C ILE A 61 -0.27 1.40 4.36
N TYR A 62 0.58 1.95 3.49
CA TYR A 62 0.36 2.01 2.05
C TYR A 62 1.50 1.31 1.32
N LEU A 63 1.15 0.35 0.46
CA LEU A 63 2.10 -0.27 -0.45
C LEU A 63 2.17 0.54 -1.74
N VAL A 64 3.36 1.07 -2.04
CA VAL A 64 3.62 1.89 -3.22
C VAL A 64 4.30 1.03 -4.29
N LYS A 65 3.68 0.92 -5.46
CA LYS A 65 4.24 0.24 -6.64
C LYS A 65 5.41 1.06 -7.19
N ASP A 66 6.59 0.76 -6.70
CA ASP A 66 7.82 1.41 -7.10
C ASP A 66 8.99 0.44 -6.82
N SER A 67 9.84 0.23 -7.83
CA SER A 67 10.97 -0.70 -7.73
C SER A 67 12.16 -0.13 -6.95
N ARG A 68 12.14 1.17 -6.62
CA ARG A 68 13.17 1.83 -5.82
C ARG A 68 13.02 1.45 -4.35
N LEU A 69 14.13 1.35 -3.64
CA LEU A 69 14.13 1.14 -2.19
C LEU A 69 13.61 2.41 -1.54
N ASN A 70 12.48 2.35 -0.84
CA ASN A 70 12.00 3.45 -0.03
C ASN A 70 10.94 3.00 0.99
N ALA A 71 10.90 3.69 2.11
CA ALA A 71 9.77 3.79 3.01
C ALA A 71 9.77 5.20 3.59
N PHE A 72 8.62 5.75 3.91
CA PHE A 72 8.54 7.08 4.50
C PHE A 72 7.22 7.29 5.24
N VAL A 73 7.21 8.25 6.14
CA VAL A 73 6.02 8.70 6.86
C VAL A 73 5.51 10.01 6.26
N ALA A 74 4.21 10.10 5.99
CA ALA A 74 3.55 11.35 5.61
C ALA A 74 2.25 11.58 6.37
N GLY A 75 1.85 12.85 6.53
CA GLY A 75 0.58 13.20 7.17
C GLY A 75 0.46 12.78 8.65
N GLY A 76 1.58 12.46 9.31
CA GLY A 76 1.68 12.13 10.73
C GLY A 76 1.49 10.64 11.06
N GLN A 77 0.48 9.98 10.49
CA GLN A 77 0.11 8.59 10.86
C GLN A 77 -0.02 7.69 9.62
N LYS A 78 0.64 8.02 8.51
CA LYS A 78 0.64 7.19 7.30
C LYS A 78 2.05 6.76 6.96
N LEU A 79 2.26 5.44 6.92
CA LEU A 79 3.49 4.79 6.54
C LEU A 79 3.37 4.31 5.10
N PHE A 80 4.31 4.68 4.25
CA PHE A 80 4.39 4.27 2.86
C PHE A 80 5.58 3.36 2.70
N ILE A 81 5.40 2.21 2.04
CA ILE A 81 6.44 1.22 1.81
C ILE A 81 6.47 0.91 0.33
N HIS A 82 7.62 1.12 -0.31
CA HIS A 82 7.77 0.77 -1.72
C HIS A 82 7.92 -0.75 -1.89
N THR A 83 7.33 -1.30 -2.95
CA THR A 83 7.44 -2.72 -3.27
C THR A 83 8.89 -3.16 -3.50
N GLY A 84 9.73 -2.28 -4.06
CA GLY A 84 11.16 -2.56 -4.25
C GLY A 84 11.92 -2.82 -2.95
N LEU A 85 11.52 -2.14 -1.85
CA LEU A 85 12.06 -2.42 -0.52
C LEU A 85 11.74 -3.83 -0.08
N LEU A 86 10.47 -4.24 -0.22
CA LEU A 86 10.00 -5.58 0.18
C LEU A 86 10.65 -6.68 -0.67
N GLN A 87 10.83 -6.46 -1.98
CA GLN A 87 11.50 -7.40 -2.88
C GLN A 87 13.00 -7.57 -2.55
N ARG A 88 13.66 -6.50 -2.10
CA ARG A 88 15.11 -6.49 -1.80
C ARG A 88 15.43 -6.98 -0.38
N ALA A 89 14.57 -6.72 0.59
CA ALA A 89 14.74 -7.21 1.95
C ALA A 89 14.73 -8.74 1.95
N ARG A 90 15.80 -9.38 2.41
CA ARG A 90 15.99 -10.83 2.37
C ARG A 90 15.36 -11.56 3.56
N THR A 91 15.15 -10.85 4.67
CA THR A 91 14.61 -11.41 5.91
C THR A 91 13.49 -10.53 6.47
N PRO A 92 12.58 -11.09 7.28
CA PRO A 92 11.54 -10.29 7.94
C PRO A 92 12.14 -9.20 8.84
N GLU A 93 13.25 -9.48 9.51
CA GLU A 93 13.91 -8.52 10.42
C GLU A 93 14.39 -7.25 9.68
N GLN A 94 14.75 -7.36 8.39
CA GLN A 94 15.13 -6.19 7.60
C GLN A 94 13.94 -5.25 7.37
N VAL A 95 12.75 -5.80 7.08
CA VAL A 95 11.52 -4.99 6.93
C VAL A 95 11.07 -4.44 8.28
N ILE A 96 11.09 -5.25 9.34
CA ILE A 96 10.72 -4.82 10.69
C ILE A 96 11.66 -3.72 11.17
N GLY A 97 12.96 -3.83 10.90
CA GLY A 97 13.96 -2.81 11.21
C GLY A 97 13.62 -1.47 10.55
N VAL A 98 13.27 -1.47 9.26
CA VAL A 98 12.84 -0.24 8.57
C VAL A 98 11.55 0.29 9.19
N ILE A 99 10.56 -0.55 9.49
CA ILE A 99 9.33 -0.12 10.14
C ILE A 99 9.62 0.49 11.52
N ALA A 100 10.60 -0.04 12.27
CA ALA A 100 11.04 0.52 13.55
C ALA A 100 11.66 1.91 13.38
N HIS A 101 12.48 2.10 12.34
CA HIS A 101 13.02 3.40 11.95
C HIS A 101 11.91 4.42 11.63
N GLU A 102 10.97 4.04 10.75
CA GLU A 102 9.84 4.90 10.40
C GLU A 102 8.93 5.19 11.60
N SER A 103 8.78 4.23 12.51
CA SER A 103 8.05 4.44 13.78
C SER A 103 8.73 5.48 14.66
N GLY A 104 10.07 5.54 14.65
CA GLY A 104 10.85 6.60 15.30
C GLY A 104 10.51 7.98 14.75
N HIS A 105 10.31 8.13 13.42
CA HIS A 105 9.85 9.38 12.82
C HIS A 105 8.43 9.77 13.24
N ILE A 106 7.51 8.79 13.37
CA ILE A 106 6.14 9.03 13.84
C ILE A 106 6.15 9.46 15.30
N ALA A 107 6.77 8.67 16.18
CA ALA A 107 6.80 8.91 17.62
C ALA A 107 7.57 10.19 17.97
N GLY A 108 8.66 10.47 17.24
CA GLY A 108 9.38 11.73 17.35
C GLY A 108 8.59 12.93 16.82
N GLY A 109 7.57 12.74 15.99
CA GLY A 109 6.82 13.85 15.38
C GLY A 109 7.68 14.73 14.47
N HIS A 110 8.74 14.17 13.88
CA HIS A 110 9.74 14.90 13.07
C HIS A 110 9.07 15.66 11.91
N LEU A 111 8.07 15.04 11.26
CA LEU A 111 7.32 15.66 10.17
C LEU A 111 6.41 16.81 10.64
N SER A 112 5.77 16.67 11.80
CA SER A 112 4.93 17.73 12.38
C SER A 112 5.78 18.94 12.76
N ARG A 113 6.96 18.72 13.35
CA ARG A 113 7.93 19.77 13.66
C ARG A 113 8.45 20.46 12.39
N LEU A 114 8.76 19.69 11.34
CA LEU A 114 9.18 20.24 10.05
C LEU A 114 8.09 21.12 9.43
N ARG A 115 6.82 20.68 9.45
CA ARG A 115 5.68 21.47 8.98
C ARG A 115 5.48 22.75 9.80
N GLN A 116 5.68 22.69 11.12
CA GLN A 116 5.60 23.87 11.98
C GLN A 116 6.74 24.85 11.71
N LYS A 117 7.94 24.38 11.34
CA LYS A 117 9.06 25.22 10.90
C LYS A 117 8.83 25.81 9.50
N MET A 118 8.12 25.11 8.63
CA MET A 118 7.77 25.54 7.26
C MET A 118 6.33 26.09 7.17
N GLN A 119 5.93 26.93 8.13
CA GLN A 119 4.63 27.60 8.08
C GLN A 119 4.47 28.40 6.78
N GLY A 120 3.31 28.27 6.13
CA GLY A 120 2.99 28.94 4.87
C GLY A 120 3.34 28.17 3.60
N VAL A 121 4.05 27.04 3.68
CA VAL A 121 4.34 26.18 2.52
C VAL A 121 3.23 25.12 2.36
N PRO A 122 2.66 24.93 1.14
CA PRO A 122 1.69 23.86 0.87
C PRO A 122 2.25 22.48 1.26
N ALA A 123 1.42 21.64 1.86
CA ALA A 123 1.84 20.32 2.34
C ALA A 123 2.31 19.41 1.19
N GLU A 124 1.75 19.61 0.00
CA GLU A 124 2.12 18.94 -1.25
C GLU A 124 3.56 19.28 -1.67
N SER A 125 4.01 20.51 -1.47
CA SER A 125 5.38 20.93 -1.75
C SER A 125 6.37 20.35 -0.74
N ILE A 126 5.99 20.25 0.53
CA ILE A 126 6.78 19.58 1.57
C ILE A 126 6.89 18.07 1.27
N LEU A 127 5.80 17.45 0.83
CA LEU A 127 5.79 16.05 0.43
C LEU A 127 6.63 15.82 -0.83
N GLY A 128 6.52 16.70 -1.84
CA GLY A 128 7.36 16.67 -3.03
C GLY A 128 8.85 16.77 -2.69
N PHE A 129 9.20 17.57 -1.69
CA PHE A 129 10.57 17.64 -1.15
C PHE A 129 11.01 16.31 -0.50
N ILE A 130 10.20 15.75 0.42
CA ILE A 130 10.48 14.48 1.12
C ILE A 130 10.63 13.32 0.14
N LEU A 131 9.84 13.30 -0.94
CA LEU A 131 9.88 12.27 -1.98
C LEU A 131 11.00 12.45 -3.02
N GLY A 132 11.94 13.36 -2.76
CA GLY A 132 13.11 13.59 -3.60
C GLY A 132 12.92 14.71 -4.62
N GLY A 133 12.35 15.83 -4.18
CA GLY A 133 12.03 17.00 -4.98
C GLY A 133 13.25 17.62 -5.67
N VAL A 134 13.54 17.15 -6.88
CA VAL A 134 14.08 17.98 -7.95
C VAL A 134 12.88 18.55 -8.69
N ALA A 135 12.28 19.60 -8.14
CA ALA A 135 11.48 20.54 -8.93
C ALA A 135 12.38 21.60 -9.60
N ALA A 136 13.64 21.26 -9.89
CA ALA A 136 14.63 22.14 -10.51
C ALA A 136 15.04 21.72 -11.93
N ALA A 137 14.49 20.62 -12.49
CA ALA A 137 14.91 20.10 -13.80
C ALA A 137 14.04 20.56 -14.99
N ALA A 138 12.95 21.32 -14.76
CA ALA A 138 12.02 21.70 -15.83
C ALA A 138 12.23 23.11 -16.43
N GLY A 139 13.19 23.89 -15.94
CA GLY A 139 13.60 25.15 -16.60
C GLY A 139 12.55 26.27 -16.67
N GLU A 140 11.36 26.13 -16.06
CA GLU A 140 10.36 27.21 -16.03
C GLU A 140 10.48 28.10 -14.77
N PRO A 141 10.51 29.43 -14.93
CA PRO A 141 10.58 30.40 -13.83
C PRO A 141 9.19 30.69 -13.23
N SER A 142 8.33 29.69 -13.01
CA SER A 142 7.07 29.89 -12.28
C SER A 142 7.32 29.89 -10.78
N ALA A 143 7.42 31.11 -10.24
CA ALA A 143 7.76 31.50 -8.89
C ALA A 143 6.98 30.81 -7.75
N GLY A 144 7.68 30.54 -6.64
CA GLY A 144 7.03 30.41 -5.33
C GLY A 144 7.88 29.77 -4.22
N ALA A 145 8.58 28.67 -4.49
CA ALA A 145 9.25 27.90 -3.44
C ALA A 145 10.76 28.19 -3.28
N ALA A 146 11.40 28.79 -4.28
CA ALA A 146 12.87 28.88 -4.35
C ALA A 146 13.48 30.16 -3.73
N ILE A 147 12.69 31.19 -3.41
CA ILE A 147 13.21 32.53 -3.05
C ILE A 147 13.21 32.80 -1.53
N MET A 148 12.59 31.95 -0.68
CA MET A 148 12.48 32.23 0.76
C MET A 148 13.73 31.95 1.61
N PHE A 149 14.82 31.48 1.02
CA PHE A 149 15.98 31.03 1.79
C PHE A 149 17.22 31.86 1.45
N GLY A 150 17.51 32.86 2.30
CA GLY A 150 18.76 33.61 2.26
C GLY A 150 19.96 32.66 2.22
N GLY A 151 20.83 32.85 1.23
CA GLY A 151 22.02 32.04 0.98
C GLY A 151 21.69 30.57 0.66
N GLN A 152 21.66 30.24 -0.63
CA GLN A 152 21.41 28.88 -1.17
C GLN A 152 22.14 27.76 -0.40
N THR A 153 23.32 28.05 0.17
CA THR A 153 24.14 27.09 0.91
C THR A 153 23.82 26.98 2.41
N ALA A 154 23.44 28.06 3.09
CA ALA A 154 23.26 28.06 4.54
C ALA A 154 21.95 27.38 4.96
N ALA A 155 20.85 27.69 4.27
CA ALA A 155 19.55 27.06 4.51
C ALA A 155 19.57 25.56 4.14
N GLN A 156 20.21 25.20 3.02
CA GLN A 156 20.38 23.80 2.62
C GLN A 156 21.24 23.03 3.64
N ARG A 157 22.34 23.61 4.13
CA ARG A 157 23.18 22.99 5.17
C ARG A 157 22.44 22.82 6.50
N SER A 158 21.66 23.81 6.91
CA SER A 158 20.83 23.78 8.13
C SER A 158 19.73 22.72 8.05
N LEU A 159 19.12 22.55 6.87
CA LEU A 159 18.10 21.52 6.65
C LEU A 159 18.71 20.11 6.61
N LEU A 160 19.88 19.95 5.99
CA LEU A 160 20.62 18.68 5.96
C LEU A 160 21.16 18.30 7.36
N SER A 161 21.61 19.26 8.17
CA SER A 161 22.00 18.98 9.56
C SER A 161 20.80 18.64 10.43
N TYR A 162 19.66 19.32 10.22
CA TYR A 162 18.39 18.98 10.89
C TYR A 162 17.96 17.54 10.55
N SER A 163 17.98 17.16 9.28
CA SER A 163 17.70 15.78 8.84
C SER A 163 18.63 14.77 9.54
N ARG A 164 19.95 14.98 9.58
CA ARG A 164 20.89 14.06 10.26
C ARG A 164 20.58 13.86 11.74
N MET A 165 20.18 14.91 12.47
CA MET A 165 19.79 14.77 13.88
C MET A 165 18.51 13.93 14.04
N GLU A 166 17.51 14.18 13.19
CA GLU A 166 16.26 13.43 13.23
C GLU A 166 16.45 11.97 12.81
N GLU A 167 17.40 11.67 11.90
CA GLU A 167 17.80 10.31 11.53
C GLU A 167 18.45 9.54 12.68
N GLY A 168 19.42 10.14 13.38
CA GLY A 168 20.06 9.50 14.53
C GLY A 168 19.09 9.26 15.69
N SER A 169 18.16 10.19 15.90
CA SER A 169 17.03 10.03 16.84
C SER A 169 16.13 8.85 16.44
N ALA A 170 15.78 8.74 15.16
CA ALA A 170 14.96 7.64 14.65
C ALA A 170 15.68 6.28 14.75
N ASP A 171 16.98 6.21 14.45
CA ASP A 171 17.78 4.98 14.62
C ASP A 171 17.80 4.53 16.09
N GLN A 172 18.03 5.46 17.01
CA GLN A 172 18.08 5.16 18.44
C GLN A 172 16.72 4.69 18.97
N ALA A 173 15.64 5.32 18.51
CA ALA A 173 14.28 4.88 18.80
C ALA A 173 14.02 3.47 18.22
N ALA A 174 14.44 3.21 16.99
CA ALA A 174 14.28 1.91 16.35
C ALA A 174 14.98 0.80 17.14
N MET A 175 16.24 1.00 17.53
CA MET A 175 17.00 0.06 18.36
C MET A 175 16.29 -0.22 19.68
N LYS A 176 15.77 0.82 20.35
CA LYS A 176 14.97 0.67 21.57
C LYS A 176 13.70 -0.15 21.34
N TYR A 177 12.94 0.14 20.28
CA TYR A 177 11.69 -0.59 19.98
C TYR A 177 11.96 -2.05 19.67
N LEU A 178 13.04 -2.34 18.92
CA LEU A 178 13.47 -3.69 18.60
C LEU A 178 13.87 -4.44 19.87
N ASP A 179 14.63 -3.83 20.79
CA ASP A 179 14.97 -4.44 22.07
C ASP A 179 13.74 -4.71 22.95
N GLU A 180 12.76 -3.80 22.96
CA GLU A 180 11.52 -3.95 23.73
C GLU A 180 10.67 -5.14 23.25
N ILE A 181 10.59 -5.34 21.93
CA ILE A 181 9.97 -6.55 21.35
C ILE A 181 10.91 -7.75 21.30
N LYS A 182 12.12 -7.63 21.89
CA LYS A 182 13.18 -8.63 21.96
C LYS A 182 13.70 -9.08 20.60
N LEU A 183 13.59 -8.29 19.54
CA LEU A 183 14.09 -8.63 18.21
C LEU A 183 15.47 -8.04 17.95
N THR A 184 16.30 -8.75 17.18
CA THR A 184 17.64 -8.24 16.81
C THR A 184 17.57 -6.97 15.94
N SER A 185 18.43 -6.00 16.25
CA SER A 185 18.69 -4.83 15.38
C SER A 185 19.56 -5.18 14.16
N LYS A 186 20.04 -6.43 14.05
CA LYS A 186 20.86 -6.88 12.91
C LYS A 186 20.14 -6.73 11.58
N GLY A 187 18.82 -6.92 11.54
CA GLY A 187 18.03 -6.70 10.32
C GLY A 187 18.11 -5.26 9.81
N LEU A 188 18.01 -4.26 10.70
CA LEU A 188 18.16 -2.86 10.31
C LEU A 188 19.58 -2.55 9.82
N LEU A 189 20.59 -3.07 10.51
CA LEU A 189 22.00 -2.94 10.11
C LEU A 189 22.26 -3.53 8.70
N GLU A 190 21.81 -4.77 8.46
CA GLU A 190 21.95 -5.42 7.16
C GLU A 190 21.20 -4.66 6.05
N PHE A 191 20.06 -4.06 6.37
CA PHE A 191 19.32 -3.23 5.41
C PHE A 191 20.08 -1.92 5.09
N PHE A 192 20.71 -1.29 6.07
CA PHE A 192 21.58 -0.12 5.82
C PHE A 192 22.77 -0.49 4.94
N GLU A 193 23.33 -1.69 5.09
CA GLU A 193 24.38 -2.20 4.20
C GLU A 193 23.86 -2.44 2.78
N ILE A 194 22.61 -2.92 2.61
CA ILE A 194 21.96 -3.02 1.30
C ILE A 194 21.85 -1.63 0.65
N LEU A 195 21.42 -0.61 1.39
CA LEU A 195 21.31 0.77 0.89
C LEU A 195 22.67 1.32 0.48
N LYS A 196 23.69 1.13 1.32
CA LYS A 196 25.08 1.54 1.04
C LYS A 196 25.63 0.89 -0.24
N GLN A 197 25.35 -0.39 -0.47
CA GLN A 197 25.77 -1.07 -1.70
C GLN A 197 25.05 -0.52 -2.94
N ASP A 198 23.77 -0.19 -2.81
CA ASP A 198 22.97 0.41 -3.88
C ASP A 198 23.49 1.81 -4.26
N GLU A 199 24.03 2.57 -3.30
CA GLU A 199 24.71 3.86 -3.50
C GLU A 199 26.01 3.75 -4.30
N THR A 200 26.77 2.65 -4.19
CA THR A 200 28.04 2.51 -4.93
C THR A 200 27.85 2.23 -6.44
N ARG A 201 26.61 1.96 -6.87
CA ARG A 201 26.26 1.79 -8.29
C ARG A 201 26.03 3.16 -8.93
N LYS A 202 26.36 3.33 -10.23
CA LYS A 202 26.24 4.60 -10.99
C LYS A 202 24.84 5.27 -10.99
N THR A 203 23.84 4.63 -10.39
CA THR A 203 22.47 5.12 -10.15
C THR A 203 22.27 5.76 -8.77
N ALA A 204 23.33 5.94 -7.97
CA ALA A 204 23.33 6.51 -6.61
C ALA A 204 22.53 7.80 -6.46
N GLU A 205 22.62 8.67 -7.47
CA GLU A 205 21.89 9.94 -7.49
C GLU A 205 20.37 9.74 -7.48
N GLN A 206 19.84 8.54 -7.71
CA GLN A 206 18.42 8.28 -7.96
C GLN A 206 17.69 7.45 -6.88
N ASN A 207 18.36 6.99 -5.80
CA ASN A 207 17.68 6.21 -4.75
C ASN A 207 16.90 7.16 -3.78
N PRO A 208 15.56 7.11 -3.75
CA PRO A 208 14.76 8.04 -2.96
C PRO A 208 14.96 7.90 -1.45
N TYR A 209 15.25 6.69 -0.93
CA TYR A 209 15.42 6.47 0.50
C TYR A 209 16.65 7.20 1.05
N ILE A 210 17.77 7.21 0.32
CA ILE A 210 18.99 7.89 0.78
C ILE A 210 18.82 9.42 0.70
N ARG A 211 17.95 9.91 -0.20
CA ARG A 211 17.59 11.33 -0.28
C ARG A 211 16.72 11.77 0.90
N SER A 212 15.79 10.93 1.35
CA SER A 212 14.96 11.21 2.53
C SER A 212 15.66 10.89 3.86
N HIS A 213 16.55 9.90 3.85
CA HIS A 213 17.30 9.36 5.00
C HIS A 213 18.81 9.30 4.69
N PRO A 214 19.56 10.41 4.83
CA PRO A 214 21.00 10.42 4.58
C PRO A 214 21.74 9.38 5.43
N LEU A 215 22.36 8.40 4.78
CA LEU A 215 23.09 7.32 5.45
C LEU A 215 24.55 7.76 5.69
N THR A 216 25.01 7.68 6.94
CA THR A 216 26.41 8.03 7.30
C THR A 216 27.13 6.83 7.91
N GLY A 217 28.47 6.84 7.83
CA GLY A 217 29.29 5.82 8.49
C GLY A 217 29.07 5.76 10.01
N GLU A 218 28.80 6.91 10.64
CA GLU A 218 28.50 7.02 12.08
C GLU A 218 27.20 6.29 12.46
N ARG A 219 26.13 6.42 11.66
CA ARG A 219 24.86 5.70 11.89
C ARG A 219 25.05 4.19 11.80
N ILE A 220 25.76 3.72 10.78
CA ILE A 220 26.08 2.29 10.61
C ILE A 220 26.95 1.78 11.76
N ALA A 221 27.93 2.57 12.21
CA ALA A 221 28.78 2.21 13.34
C ALA A 221 27.99 2.12 14.65
N ALA A 222 27.10 3.08 14.92
CA ALA A 222 26.25 3.07 16.10
C ALA A 222 25.32 1.83 16.13
N LEU A 223 24.66 1.52 15.01
CA LEU A 223 23.86 0.29 14.87
C LEU A 223 24.70 -0.97 15.06
N ARG A 224 25.91 -1.01 14.51
CA ARG A 224 26.82 -2.15 14.67
C ARG A 224 27.21 -2.35 16.14
N SER A 225 27.60 -1.30 16.84
CA SER A 225 27.91 -1.36 18.27
C SER A 225 26.71 -1.86 19.09
N HIS A 226 25.51 -1.36 18.81
CA HIS A 226 24.29 -1.86 19.46
C HIS A 226 24.05 -3.35 19.22
N VAL A 227 24.25 -3.82 17.99
CA VAL A 227 24.13 -5.25 17.66
C VAL A 227 25.23 -6.08 18.32
N GLU A 228 26.42 -5.54 18.60
CA GLU A 228 27.46 -6.27 19.31
C GLU A 228 27.19 -6.38 20.82
N GLU A 229 26.52 -5.38 21.40
CA GLU A 229 26.30 -5.26 22.84
C GLU A 229 24.91 -5.77 23.31
N SER A 230 23.89 -5.75 22.45
CA SER A 230 22.52 -6.09 22.84
C SER A 230 22.36 -7.57 23.20
N PRO A 231 21.62 -7.91 24.27
CA PRO A 231 21.28 -9.30 24.59
C PRO A 231 20.36 -9.94 23.53
N ASN A 232 19.69 -9.14 22.70
CA ASN A 232 18.74 -9.59 21.69
C ASN A 232 19.39 -9.87 20.32
N SER A 233 20.70 -9.69 20.18
CA SER A 233 21.36 -9.70 18.86
C SER A 233 21.25 -11.01 18.07
N LYS A 234 21.02 -12.12 18.77
CA LYS A 234 20.78 -13.45 18.17
C LYS A 234 19.30 -13.80 18.06
N ASN A 235 18.40 -12.98 18.60
CA ASN A 235 16.98 -13.26 18.58
C ASN A 235 16.38 -12.87 17.22
N ILE A 236 16.04 -13.88 16.44
CA ILE A 236 15.46 -13.78 15.10
C ILE A 236 14.08 -14.43 15.10
N LEU A 237 13.26 -14.10 14.11
CA LEU A 237 11.94 -14.71 13.97
C LEU A 237 12.04 -16.17 13.52
N GLY A 238 11.00 -16.92 13.86
CA GLY A 238 10.87 -18.34 13.54
C GLY A 238 10.79 -18.64 12.03
N PRO A 239 10.96 -19.91 11.63
CA PRO A 239 10.90 -20.34 10.24
C PRO A 239 9.60 -19.97 9.53
N GLU A 240 8.47 -19.89 10.25
CA GLU A 240 7.18 -19.48 9.72
C GLU A 240 7.19 -18.05 9.16
N TYR A 241 7.83 -17.09 9.86
CA TYR A 241 7.98 -15.72 9.38
C TYR A 241 8.89 -15.64 8.14
N ARG A 242 9.89 -16.52 8.07
CA ARG A 242 10.77 -16.60 6.90
C ARG A 242 10.05 -17.16 5.68
N GLU A 243 9.22 -18.19 5.86
CA GLU A 243 8.35 -18.72 4.80
C GLU A 243 7.39 -17.63 4.29
N MET A 244 6.70 -16.93 5.21
CA MET A 244 5.82 -15.80 4.87
C MET A 244 6.56 -14.71 4.10
N HIS A 245 7.75 -14.32 4.57
CA HIS A 245 8.58 -13.32 3.91
C HIS A 245 9.01 -13.74 2.51
N ALA A 246 9.43 -15.01 2.33
CA ALA A 246 9.81 -15.54 1.04
C ALA A 246 8.63 -15.57 0.07
N ARG A 247 7.43 -15.95 0.54
CA ARG A 247 6.19 -15.91 -0.24
C ARG A 247 5.79 -14.50 -0.65
N MET A 248 5.86 -13.53 0.27
CA MET A 248 5.60 -12.13 -0.03
C MET A 248 6.48 -11.63 -1.18
N ARG A 249 7.78 -11.94 -1.13
CA ARG A 249 8.73 -11.59 -2.20
C ARG A 249 8.40 -12.30 -3.50
N ALA A 250 8.14 -13.60 -3.45
CA ALA A 250 7.75 -14.40 -4.62
C ALA A 250 6.49 -13.87 -5.31
N LYS A 251 5.45 -13.52 -4.54
CA LYS A 251 4.21 -12.92 -5.05
C LYS A 251 4.46 -11.55 -5.66
N LEU A 252 5.22 -10.68 -4.98
CA LEU A 252 5.61 -9.39 -5.55
C LEU A 252 6.37 -9.57 -6.87
N ASP A 253 7.33 -10.49 -6.92
CA ASP A 253 8.10 -10.78 -8.12
C ASP A 253 7.22 -11.34 -9.25
N SER A 254 6.28 -12.24 -8.96
CA SER A 254 5.38 -12.78 -9.97
C SER A 254 4.49 -11.72 -10.59
N PHE A 255 3.94 -10.80 -9.79
CA PHE A 255 3.03 -9.78 -10.28
C PHE A 255 3.72 -8.53 -10.83
N LEU A 256 4.92 -8.18 -10.34
CA LEU A 256 5.60 -6.93 -10.73
C LEU A 256 6.69 -7.10 -11.79
N LEU A 257 7.28 -8.30 -11.94
CA LEU A 257 8.28 -8.56 -12.98
C LEU A 257 7.65 -9.16 -14.24
N PRO A 258 8.31 -9.07 -15.41
CA PRO A 258 7.90 -9.83 -16.59
C PRO A 258 7.93 -11.35 -16.32
N PRO A 259 6.97 -12.15 -16.80
CA PRO A 259 6.91 -13.59 -16.53
C PRO A 259 8.22 -14.33 -16.80
N ALA A 260 8.85 -14.09 -17.95
CA ALA A 260 10.14 -14.71 -18.30
C ALA A 260 11.28 -14.36 -17.33
N HIS A 261 11.22 -13.19 -16.68
CA HIS A 261 12.18 -12.82 -15.64
C HIS A 261 11.89 -13.58 -14.35
N THR A 262 10.63 -13.63 -13.92
CA THR A 262 10.21 -14.40 -12.73
C THR A 262 10.59 -15.88 -12.86
N LEU A 263 10.29 -16.52 -14.00
CA LEU A 263 10.62 -17.94 -14.22
C LEU A 263 12.13 -18.22 -14.23
N ARG A 264 12.96 -17.22 -14.51
CA ARG A 264 14.43 -17.33 -14.39
C ARG A 264 14.91 -17.22 -12.95
N LEU A 265 14.27 -16.36 -12.16
CA LEU A 265 14.56 -16.21 -10.73
C LEU A 265 14.08 -17.43 -9.92
N TYR A 266 13.02 -18.07 -10.37
CA TYR A 266 12.37 -19.21 -9.72
C TYR A 266 12.28 -20.41 -10.69
N PRO A 267 13.43 -21.04 -11.03
CA PRO A 267 13.48 -22.11 -12.03
C PRO A 267 12.74 -23.37 -11.55
N ILE A 268 12.34 -24.24 -12.49
CA ILE A 268 11.58 -25.48 -12.21
C ILE A 268 12.29 -26.41 -11.22
N GLY A 269 13.63 -26.38 -11.14
CA GLY A 269 14.38 -27.19 -10.17
C GLY A 269 14.33 -26.70 -8.72
N ASP A 270 13.75 -25.52 -8.46
CA ASP A 270 13.48 -25.02 -7.12
C ASP A 270 12.03 -25.36 -6.73
N ASP A 271 11.89 -26.39 -5.89
CA ASP A 271 10.60 -26.88 -5.38
C ASP A 271 10.15 -26.19 -4.08
N SER A 272 10.80 -25.09 -3.68
CA SER A 272 10.36 -24.33 -2.51
C SER A 272 8.95 -23.77 -2.71
N ILE A 273 8.22 -23.60 -1.60
CA ILE A 273 6.89 -22.98 -1.59
C ILE A 273 6.91 -21.63 -2.33
N ALA A 274 7.90 -20.78 -2.04
CA ALA A 274 8.04 -19.48 -2.66
C ALA A 274 8.28 -19.57 -4.18
N ALA A 275 9.11 -20.50 -4.64
CA ALA A 275 9.39 -20.66 -6.07
C ALA A 275 8.16 -21.14 -6.85
N ARG A 276 7.47 -22.18 -6.34
CA ARG A 276 6.20 -22.64 -6.94
C ARG A 276 5.15 -21.53 -6.95
N TYR A 277 5.08 -20.73 -5.88
CA TYR A 277 4.13 -19.63 -5.79
C TYR A 277 4.44 -18.52 -6.82
N ALA A 278 5.72 -18.17 -6.98
CA ALA A 278 6.15 -17.22 -8.01
C ALA A 278 5.87 -17.72 -9.42
N ARG A 279 6.12 -19.02 -9.68
CA ARG A 279 5.82 -19.65 -10.98
C ARG A 279 4.32 -19.67 -11.26
N ALA A 280 3.47 -20.02 -10.29
CA ALA A 280 2.03 -19.97 -10.43
C ALA A 280 1.55 -18.58 -10.88
N GLY A 281 2.02 -17.52 -10.20
CA GLY A 281 1.69 -16.15 -10.58
C GLY A 281 2.27 -15.71 -11.94
N ALA A 282 3.46 -16.20 -12.31
CA ALA A 282 4.08 -15.90 -13.60
C ALA A 282 3.34 -16.56 -14.76
N TYR A 283 3.02 -17.86 -14.65
CA TYR A 283 2.23 -18.60 -15.64
C TYR A 283 0.84 -18.01 -15.79
N HIS A 284 0.21 -17.62 -14.68
CA HIS A 284 -1.08 -16.93 -14.69
C HIS A 284 -1.03 -15.64 -15.53
N LYS A 285 -0.04 -14.78 -15.28
CA LYS A 285 0.14 -13.54 -16.05
C LYS A 285 0.48 -13.76 -17.52
N ASP A 286 1.08 -14.89 -17.85
CA ASP A 286 1.39 -15.27 -19.23
C ASP A 286 0.20 -15.97 -19.93
N GLY A 287 -0.95 -16.11 -19.26
CA GLY A 287 -2.13 -16.80 -19.79
C GLY A 287 -2.00 -18.32 -19.82
N GLN A 288 -0.95 -18.89 -19.23
CA GLN A 288 -0.71 -20.33 -19.15
C GLN A 288 -1.46 -20.94 -17.96
N MET A 289 -2.78 -20.97 -18.07
CA MET A 289 -3.67 -21.37 -16.96
C MET A 289 -3.37 -22.76 -16.40
N GLU A 290 -3.21 -23.77 -17.25
CA GLU A 290 -2.96 -25.16 -16.80
C GLU A 290 -1.67 -25.28 -15.99
N MET A 291 -0.61 -24.58 -16.42
CA MET A 291 0.67 -24.55 -15.71
C MET A 291 0.54 -23.80 -14.38
N ALA A 292 -0.20 -22.69 -14.34
CA ALA A 292 -0.47 -21.95 -13.12
C ALA A 292 -1.25 -22.81 -12.10
N LEU A 293 -2.28 -23.52 -12.57
CA LEU A 293 -3.07 -24.43 -11.75
C LEU A 293 -2.25 -25.61 -11.23
N LYS A 294 -1.37 -26.18 -12.05
CA LYS A 294 -0.47 -27.26 -11.61
C LYS A 294 0.42 -26.82 -10.45
N GLU A 295 1.03 -25.64 -10.54
CA GLU A 295 1.87 -25.10 -9.47
C GLU A 295 1.04 -24.80 -8.20
N ILE A 296 -0.12 -24.14 -8.31
CA ILE A 296 -0.94 -23.80 -7.14
C ILE A 296 -1.58 -25.03 -6.49
N ASP A 297 -1.96 -26.05 -7.27
CA ASP A 297 -2.50 -27.31 -6.74
C ASP A 297 -1.44 -28.11 -6.00
N SER A 298 -0.18 -28.07 -6.44
CA SER A 298 0.92 -28.67 -5.69
C SER A 298 1.13 -27.99 -4.34
N LEU A 299 0.95 -26.66 -4.27
CA LEU A 299 1.01 -25.90 -3.02
C LEU A 299 -0.16 -26.23 -2.10
N LEU A 300 -1.36 -26.37 -2.64
CA LEU A 300 -2.56 -26.75 -1.88
C LEU A 300 -2.53 -28.22 -1.41
N ALA A 301 -1.81 -29.10 -2.11
CA ALA A 301 -1.56 -30.46 -1.62
C ALA A 301 -0.69 -30.47 -0.35
N GLU A 302 0.27 -29.54 -0.24
CA GLU A 302 1.14 -29.40 0.93
C GLU A 302 0.51 -28.55 2.05
N LYS A 303 -0.19 -27.47 1.70
CA LYS A 303 -0.81 -26.50 2.61
C LYS A 303 -2.29 -26.30 2.24
N PRO A 304 -3.16 -27.29 2.50
CA PRO A 304 -4.56 -27.27 2.04
C PRO A 304 -5.43 -26.17 2.66
N ASN A 305 -5.01 -25.63 3.80
CA ASN A 305 -5.72 -24.59 4.55
C ASN A 305 -5.06 -23.21 4.42
N ASP A 306 -4.26 -22.98 3.38
CA ASP A 306 -3.68 -21.66 3.13
C ASP A 306 -4.67 -20.76 2.36
N PRO A 307 -5.18 -19.67 2.96
CA PRO A 307 -6.17 -18.82 2.31
C PRO A 307 -5.63 -18.12 1.06
N TYR A 308 -4.32 -17.85 0.98
CA TYR A 308 -3.72 -17.08 -0.12
C TYR A 308 -3.41 -17.95 -1.33
N PHE A 309 -3.26 -19.26 -1.15
CA PHE A 309 -3.21 -20.19 -2.27
C PHE A 309 -4.59 -20.41 -2.89
N HIS A 310 -5.64 -20.49 -2.06
CA HIS A 310 -7.02 -20.48 -2.54
C HIS A 310 -7.39 -19.14 -3.21
N GLU A 311 -6.91 -18.00 -2.68
CA GLU A 311 -7.04 -16.69 -3.32
C GLU A 311 -6.44 -16.69 -4.73
N LEU A 312 -5.17 -17.08 -4.89
CA LEU A 312 -4.51 -17.07 -6.20
C LEU A 312 -5.18 -18.05 -7.16
N LYS A 313 -5.57 -19.24 -6.70
CA LYS A 313 -6.31 -20.20 -7.51
C LYS A 313 -7.65 -19.63 -7.98
N GLY A 314 -8.38 -18.94 -7.09
CA GLY A 314 -9.61 -18.22 -7.43
C GLY A 314 -9.37 -17.14 -8.47
N GLN A 315 -8.28 -16.38 -8.35
CA GLN A 315 -7.90 -15.35 -9.31
C GLN A 315 -7.59 -15.94 -10.69
N ILE A 316 -6.82 -17.04 -10.73
CA ILE A 316 -6.50 -17.76 -11.96
C ILE A 316 -7.79 -18.19 -12.67
N TYR A 317 -8.74 -18.81 -11.96
CA TYR A 317 -10.03 -19.19 -12.55
C TYR A 317 -10.87 -17.99 -13.00
N PHE A 318 -10.96 -16.97 -12.15
CA PHE A 318 -11.79 -15.78 -12.40
C PHE A 318 -11.35 -15.05 -13.67
N GLU A 319 -10.05 -14.79 -13.80
CA GLU A 319 -9.49 -14.05 -14.95
C GLU A 319 -9.50 -14.87 -16.25
N ASN A 320 -9.66 -16.19 -16.16
CA ASN A 320 -9.86 -17.09 -17.31
C ASN A 320 -11.34 -17.41 -17.58
N GLY A 321 -12.28 -16.75 -16.89
CA GLY A 321 -13.73 -16.90 -17.11
C GLY A 321 -14.37 -18.15 -16.50
N GLN A 322 -13.62 -18.94 -15.71
CA GLN A 322 -14.13 -20.10 -14.99
C GLN A 322 -14.74 -19.70 -13.65
N LEU A 323 -15.90 -19.04 -13.70
CA LEU A 323 -16.47 -18.35 -12.56
C LEU A 323 -16.96 -19.30 -11.44
N ASN A 324 -17.39 -20.52 -11.76
CA ASN A 324 -17.83 -21.49 -10.74
C ASN A 324 -16.67 -22.00 -9.88
N GLU A 325 -15.55 -22.30 -10.52
CA GLU A 325 -14.31 -22.75 -9.89
C GLU A 325 -13.65 -21.60 -9.11
N ALA A 326 -13.75 -20.37 -9.64
CA ALA A 326 -13.31 -19.16 -8.94
C ALA A 326 -14.09 -18.96 -7.63
N VAL A 327 -15.43 -19.01 -7.69
CA VAL A 327 -16.29 -18.92 -6.50
C VAL A 327 -15.93 -19.99 -5.49
N THR A 328 -15.79 -21.25 -5.91
CA THR A 328 -15.43 -22.36 -5.01
C THR A 328 -14.10 -22.09 -4.28
N SER A 329 -13.10 -21.59 -5.01
CA SER A 329 -11.78 -21.27 -4.44
C SER A 329 -11.86 -20.08 -3.49
N TYR A 330 -12.58 -19.02 -3.87
CA TYR A 330 -12.75 -17.85 -3.01
C TYR A 330 -13.62 -18.10 -1.79
N GLU A 331 -14.65 -18.96 -1.89
CA GLU A 331 -15.43 -19.43 -0.73
C GLU A 331 -14.50 -20.10 0.28
N LYS A 332 -13.55 -20.94 -0.19
CA LYS A 332 -12.57 -21.56 0.70
C LYS A 332 -11.61 -20.55 1.32
N ALA A 333 -11.13 -19.57 0.54
CA ALA A 333 -10.28 -18.50 1.05
C ALA A 333 -10.98 -17.67 2.13
N VAL A 334 -12.27 -17.34 1.93
CA VAL A 334 -13.09 -16.60 2.90
C VAL A 334 -13.44 -17.47 4.12
N GLU A 335 -13.68 -18.77 3.96
CA GLU A 335 -13.89 -19.68 5.10
C GLU A 335 -12.66 -19.67 6.04
N LEU A 336 -11.46 -19.71 5.46
CA LEU A 336 -10.20 -19.71 6.20
C LEU A 336 -9.86 -18.33 6.79
N LEU A 337 -10.30 -17.24 6.14
CA LEU A 337 -10.03 -15.87 6.59
C LEU A 337 -11.26 -14.95 6.39
N PRO A 338 -12.31 -15.09 7.22
CA PRO A 338 -13.65 -14.56 6.95
C PRO A 338 -13.83 -13.06 7.07
N ARG A 339 -12.83 -12.34 7.59
CA ARG A 339 -12.88 -10.89 7.77
C ARG A 339 -11.93 -10.13 6.86
N GLN A 340 -11.26 -10.81 5.93
CA GLN A 340 -10.31 -10.15 5.05
C GLN A 340 -11.05 -9.43 3.91
N PRO A 341 -11.02 -8.08 3.86
CA PRO A 341 -11.86 -7.31 2.94
C PRO A 341 -11.58 -7.63 1.46
N LEU A 342 -10.32 -7.87 1.09
CA LEU A 342 -9.97 -8.16 -0.30
C LEU A 342 -10.45 -9.56 -0.76
N LEU A 343 -10.52 -10.53 0.16
CA LEU A 343 -11.08 -11.86 -0.15
C LEU A 343 -12.61 -11.80 -0.25
N LEU A 344 -13.26 -11.07 0.66
CA LEU A 344 -14.70 -10.80 0.59
C LEU A 344 -15.08 -10.08 -0.71
N LEU A 345 -14.28 -9.09 -1.12
CA LEU A 345 -14.45 -8.38 -2.38
C LEU A 345 -14.32 -9.32 -3.59
N ALA A 346 -13.28 -10.16 -3.61
CA ALA A 346 -13.04 -11.09 -4.70
C ALA A 346 -14.18 -12.12 -4.82
N LEU A 347 -14.67 -12.65 -3.70
CA LEU A 347 -15.83 -13.54 -3.68
C LEU A 347 -17.12 -12.83 -4.13
N GLY A 348 -17.39 -11.64 -3.58
CA GLY A 348 -18.57 -10.85 -3.93
C GLY A 348 -18.60 -10.50 -5.43
N ARG A 349 -17.45 -10.09 -5.99
CA ARG A 349 -17.30 -9.86 -7.43
C ARG A 349 -17.48 -11.13 -8.24
N SER A 350 -16.95 -12.26 -7.79
CA SER A 350 -17.13 -13.55 -8.47
C SER A 350 -18.61 -13.95 -8.56
N TYR A 351 -19.38 -13.77 -7.48
CA TYR A 351 -20.83 -13.95 -7.52
C TYR A 351 -21.54 -12.98 -8.48
N LEU A 352 -21.11 -11.71 -8.54
CA LEU A 352 -21.70 -10.73 -9.47
C LEU A 352 -21.47 -11.10 -10.94
N GLU A 353 -20.27 -11.54 -11.28
CA GLU A 353 -19.90 -11.87 -12.66
C GLU A 353 -20.57 -13.17 -13.15
N GLN A 354 -20.91 -14.11 -12.24
CA GLN A 354 -21.71 -15.29 -12.59
C GLN A 354 -23.07 -14.90 -13.19
N ASN A 355 -23.57 -13.71 -12.88
CA ASN A 355 -24.87 -13.20 -13.31
C ASN A 355 -26.04 -14.15 -12.99
N ASP A 356 -25.88 -14.96 -11.94
CA ASP A 356 -26.90 -15.84 -11.38
C ASP A 356 -27.75 -15.04 -10.38
N PRO A 357 -29.05 -14.84 -10.63
CA PRO A 357 -29.95 -14.15 -9.72
C PRO A 357 -29.95 -14.71 -8.29
N GLN A 358 -29.71 -16.02 -8.13
CA GLN A 358 -29.67 -16.67 -6.81
C GLN A 358 -28.42 -16.31 -6.01
N LYS A 359 -27.36 -15.84 -6.67
CA LYS A 359 -26.09 -15.44 -6.05
C LYS A 359 -26.00 -13.94 -5.80
N LEU A 360 -26.93 -13.14 -6.31
CA LEU A 360 -26.90 -11.69 -6.20
C LEU A 360 -26.97 -11.22 -4.74
N ASP A 361 -27.80 -11.83 -3.90
CA ASP A 361 -27.88 -11.51 -2.47
C ASP A 361 -26.57 -11.86 -1.74
N ASN A 362 -25.93 -12.97 -2.13
CA ASN A 362 -24.62 -13.35 -1.58
C ASN A 362 -23.54 -12.35 -2.00
N ALA A 363 -23.57 -11.87 -3.24
CA ALA A 363 -22.67 -10.83 -3.71
C ALA A 363 -22.82 -9.55 -2.89
N ILE A 364 -24.05 -9.06 -2.71
CA ILE A 364 -24.36 -7.87 -1.92
C ILE A 364 -23.81 -8.04 -0.50
N LYS A 365 -24.12 -9.17 0.17
CA LYS A 365 -23.66 -9.46 1.53
C LYS A 365 -22.13 -9.42 1.67
N MET A 366 -21.39 -10.00 0.72
CA MET A 366 -19.92 -9.99 0.75
C MET A 366 -19.35 -8.58 0.52
N LEU A 367 -19.97 -7.81 -0.40
CA LEU A 367 -19.54 -6.45 -0.73
C LEU A 367 -19.88 -5.45 0.38
N GLU A 368 -21.02 -5.60 1.06
CA GLU A 368 -21.35 -4.86 2.28
C GLU A 368 -20.33 -5.13 3.38
N ALA A 369 -20.00 -6.40 3.64
CA ALA A 369 -18.98 -6.77 4.62
C ALA A 369 -17.60 -6.18 4.26
N THR A 370 -17.29 -6.09 2.96
CA THR A 370 -16.08 -5.45 2.45
C THR A 370 -16.05 -3.97 2.81
N VAL A 371 -17.08 -3.19 2.46
CA VAL A 371 -17.09 -1.74 2.70
C VAL A 371 -17.25 -1.37 4.18
N ILE A 372 -17.75 -2.29 5.01
CA ILE A 372 -17.73 -2.13 6.47
C ILE A 372 -16.31 -2.27 7.01
N SER A 373 -15.55 -3.24 6.50
CA SER A 373 -14.20 -3.55 6.97
C SER A 373 -13.14 -2.62 6.38
N ASP A 374 -13.35 -2.17 5.14
CA ASP A 374 -12.49 -1.27 4.39
C ASP A 374 -13.33 -0.18 3.68
N PRO A 375 -13.89 0.79 4.44
CA PRO A 375 -14.76 1.84 3.91
C PRO A 375 -14.04 2.82 2.99
N GLU A 376 -12.72 2.74 2.93
CA GLU A 376 -11.84 3.61 2.19
C GLU A 376 -11.60 3.14 0.76
N TYR A 377 -11.92 1.88 0.48
CA TYR A 377 -11.62 1.28 -0.79
C TYR A 377 -12.73 1.60 -1.80
N ALA A 378 -12.53 2.70 -2.53
CA ALA A 378 -13.47 3.20 -3.53
C ALA A 378 -13.94 2.12 -4.53
N PHE A 379 -13.05 1.20 -4.92
CA PHE A 379 -13.41 0.12 -5.84
C PHE A 379 -14.47 -0.83 -5.24
N ALA A 380 -14.41 -1.13 -3.94
CA ALA A 380 -15.42 -1.95 -3.27
C ALA A 380 -16.81 -1.28 -3.28
N TRP A 381 -16.87 0.02 -3.03
CA TRP A 381 -18.12 0.80 -3.14
C TRP A 381 -18.71 0.79 -4.55
N ARG A 382 -17.87 0.88 -5.58
CA ARG A 382 -18.32 0.72 -6.97
C ARG A 382 -18.90 -0.67 -7.22
N GLN A 383 -18.25 -1.74 -6.74
CA GLN A 383 -18.78 -3.10 -6.89
C GLN A 383 -20.13 -3.25 -6.16
N LEU A 384 -20.26 -2.71 -4.95
CA LEU A 384 -21.52 -2.71 -4.20
C LEU A 384 -22.62 -1.93 -4.93
N GLY A 385 -22.29 -0.77 -5.52
CA GLY A 385 -23.22 -0.01 -6.34
C GLY A 385 -23.72 -0.77 -7.58
N ILE A 386 -22.84 -1.52 -8.24
CA ILE A 386 -23.21 -2.41 -9.36
C ILE A 386 -24.14 -3.53 -8.88
N ALA A 387 -23.83 -4.15 -7.73
CA ALA A 387 -24.65 -5.20 -7.12
C ALA A 387 -26.08 -4.71 -6.86
N TYR A 388 -26.22 -3.57 -6.17
CA TYR A 388 -27.51 -2.96 -5.90
C TYR A 388 -28.27 -2.57 -7.18
N GLY A 389 -27.56 -2.06 -8.19
CA GLY A 389 -28.17 -1.76 -9.49
C GLY A 389 -28.76 -3.00 -10.16
N LYS A 390 -28.04 -4.13 -10.14
CA LYS A 390 -28.53 -5.43 -10.63
C LYS A 390 -29.72 -5.95 -9.81
N ALA A 391 -29.76 -5.66 -8.52
CA ALA A 391 -30.88 -6.01 -7.63
C ALA A 391 -32.06 -5.04 -7.71
N ASN A 392 -32.00 -4.05 -8.61
CA ASN A 392 -33.00 -2.99 -8.76
C ASN A 392 -33.18 -2.11 -7.49
N MET A 393 -32.19 -2.11 -6.60
CA MET A 393 -32.08 -1.27 -5.40
C MET A 393 -31.42 0.06 -5.78
N MET A 394 -32.14 0.85 -6.59
CA MET A 394 -31.60 2.08 -7.21
C MET A 394 -31.16 3.16 -6.19
N PRO A 395 -31.89 3.40 -5.08
CA PRO A 395 -31.46 4.35 -4.06
C PRO A 395 -30.15 3.92 -3.37
N GLU A 396 -30.03 2.65 -3.00
CA GLU A 396 -28.85 2.05 -2.36
C GLU A 396 -27.64 2.02 -3.31
N SER A 397 -27.87 1.71 -4.59
CA SER A 397 -26.87 1.84 -5.65
C SER A 397 -26.33 3.26 -5.75
N SER A 398 -27.24 4.26 -5.74
CA SER A 398 -26.86 5.68 -5.78
C SER A 398 -26.05 6.08 -4.55
N LEU A 399 -26.37 5.57 -3.37
CA LEU A 399 -25.63 5.81 -2.14
C LEU A 399 -24.20 5.24 -2.21
N ALA A 400 -24.07 3.98 -2.62
CA ALA A 400 -22.77 3.32 -2.75
C ALA A 400 -21.88 4.02 -3.79
N LEU A 401 -22.45 4.44 -4.94
CA LEU A 401 -21.72 5.19 -5.96
C LEU A 401 -21.39 6.62 -5.50
N ALA A 402 -22.19 7.23 -4.62
CA ALA A 402 -21.84 8.51 -4.01
C ALA A 402 -20.59 8.40 -3.13
N GLU A 403 -20.49 7.34 -2.30
CA GLU A 403 -19.29 7.07 -1.50
C GLU A 403 -18.05 6.85 -2.39
N GLU A 404 -18.16 6.05 -3.46
CA GLU A 404 -17.05 5.86 -4.41
C GLU A 404 -16.58 7.20 -5.02
N ALA A 405 -17.53 8.02 -5.48
CA ALA A 405 -17.23 9.32 -6.06
C ALA A 405 -16.60 10.27 -5.03
N PHE A 406 -17.08 10.23 -3.77
CA PHE A 406 -16.54 11.04 -2.69
C PHE A 406 -15.08 10.68 -2.39
N LEU A 407 -14.77 9.39 -2.26
CA LEU A 407 -13.41 8.88 -2.03
C LEU A 407 -12.46 9.25 -3.18
N GLN A 408 -12.98 9.32 -4.41
CA GLN A 408 -12.24 9.77 -5.58
C GLN A 408 -12.17 11.30 -5.74
N ARG A 409 -12.70 12.06 -4.77
CA ARG A 409 -12.79 13.53 -4.82
C ARG A 409 -13.62 14.07 -5.98
N ARG A 410 -14.47 13.25 -6.59
CA ARG A 410 -15.48 13.65 -7.59
C ARG A 410 -16.69 14.22 -6.86
N TYR A 411 -16.47 15.31 -6.12
CA TYR A 411 -17.48 15.82 -5.17
C TYR A 411 -18.77 16.28 -5.85
N LYS A 412 -18.72 16.71 -7.13
CA LYS A 412 -19.93 17.03 -7.92
C LYS A 412 -20.78 15.78 -8.14
N ASP A 413 -20.17 14.71 -8.64
CA ASP A 413 -20.84 13.43 -8.90
C ASP A 413 -21.36 12.81 -7.60
N SER A 414 -20.53 12.85 -6.55
CA SER A 414 -20.88 12.42 -5.20
C SER A 414 -22.12 13.15 -4.67
N GLN A 415 -22.16 14.49 -4.77
CA GLN A 415 -23.31 15.28 -4.34
C GLN A 415 -24.58 14.92 -5.11
N PHE A 416 -24.48 14.77 -6.44
CA PHE A 416 -25.61 14.40 -7.29
C PHE A 416 -26.17 13.02 -6.95
N LEU A 417 -25.28 12.02 -6.81
CA LEU A 417 -25.65 10.64 -6.48
C LEU A 417 -26.22 10.53 -5.07
N ALA A 418 -25.65 11.23 -4.09
CA ALA A 418 -26.16 11.29 -2.73
C ALA A 418 -27.56 11.93 -2.67
N ASN A 419 -27.81 12.98 -3.44
CA ASN A 419 -29.14 13.58 -3.56
C ASN A 419 -30.16 12.61 -4.19
N ARG A 420 -29.75 11.85 -5.22
CA ARG A 420 -30.60 10.81 -5.82
C ARG A 420 -30.93 9.70 -4.82
N ALA A 421 -29.96 9.27 -4.03
CA ALA A 421 -30.16 8.28 -2.97
C ALA A 421 -31.12 8.80 -1.90
N GLU A 422 -30.91 10.02 -1.39
CA GLU A 422 -31.75 10.66 -0.36
C GLU A 422 -33.23 10.71 -0.77
N ASN A 423 -33.52 11.02 -2.04
CA ASN A 423 -34.89 11.10 -2.55
C ASN A 423 -35.60 9.73 -2.69
N GLY A 424 -34.84 8.63 -2.78
CA GLY A 424 -35.38 7.28 -2.97
C GLY A 424 -35.37 6.42 -1.70
N LEU A 425 -34.56 6.78 -0.71
CA LEU A 425 -34.43 6.05 0.56
C LEU A 425 -35.53 6.44 1.55
N LYS A 426 -35.88 5.50 2.44
CA LYS A 426 -36.85 5.76 3.51
C LYS A 426 -36.33 6.87 4.44
N VAL A 427 -37.11 7.94 4.59
CA VAL A 427 -36.79 9.07 5.48
C VAL A 427 -36.50 8.56 6.89
N GLY A 428 -35.38 9.00 7.47
CA GLY A 428 -34.93 8.60 8.80
C GLY A 428 -34.23 7.24 8.89
N SER A 429 -34.11 6.49 7.77
CA SER A 429 -33.23 5.30 7.73
C SER A 429 -31.76 5.69 7.89
N ARG A 430 -30.92 4.72 8.26
CA ARG A 430 -29.47 4.90 8.39
C ARG A 430 -28.86 5.36 7.06
N GLU A 431 -29.28 4.74 5.97
CA GLU A 431 -28.81 4.99 4.61
C GLU A 431 -29.22 6.39 4.15
N TRP A 432 -30.42 6.84 4.50
CA TRP A 432 -30.90 8.20 4.22
C TRP A 432 -30.06 9.26 4.96
N LEU A 433 -29.75 9.03 6.24
CA LEU A 433 -28.87 9.92 7.01
C LEU A 433 -27.44 9.94 6.44
N GLN A 434 -26.94 8.79 5.98
CA GLN A 434 -25.64 8.69 5.34
C GLN A 434 -25.62 9.47 4.01
N ALA A 435 -26.66 9.36 3.18
CA ALA A 435 -26.79 10.12 1.95
C ALA A 435 -26.75 11.64 2.22
N GLN A 436 -27.42 12.11 3.28
CA GLN A 436 -27.37 13.51 3.69
C GLN A 436 -25.97 13.97 4.10
N ASP A 437 -25.27 13.17 4.92
CA ASP A 437 -23.92 13.51 5.37
C ASP A 437 -22.95 13.62 4.17
N ILE A 438 -23.02 12.67 3.24
CA ILE A 438 -22.19 12.68 2.03
C ILE A 438 -22.54 13.90 1.16
N ARG A 439 -23.83 14.20 0.95
CA ARG A 439 -24.26 15.35 0.13
C ARG A 439 -23.75 16.66 0.70
N LEU A 440 -23.98 16.90 1.99
CA LEU A 440 -23.55 18.13 2.68
C LEU A 440 -22.03 18.25 2.74
N THR A 441 -21.33 17.14 2.97
CA THR A 441 -19.86 17.14 3.00
C THR A 441 -19.28 17.38 1.61
N SER A 442 -19.87 16.79 0.56
CA SER A 442 -19.48 17.02 -0.84
C SER A 442 -19.64 18.49 -1.22
N GLU A 443 -20.75 19.12 -0.84
CA GLU A 443 -21.00 20.55 -1.08
C GLU A 443 -19.94 21.43 -0.40
N ARG A 444 -19.59 21.14 0.86
CA ARG A 444 -18.53 21.85 1.58
C ARG A 444 -17.17 21.71 0.88
N MET A 445 -16.86 20.53 0.36
CA MET A 445 -15.60 20.28 -0.34
C MET A 445 -15.54 21.00 -1.69
N LEU A 446 -16.65 21.11 -2.41
CA LEU A 446 -16.75 21.90 -3.64
C LEU A 446 -16.51 23.38 -3.39
N LYS A 447 -17.13 23.96 -2.36
CA LYS A 447 -16.89 25.37 -1.97
C LYS A 447 -15.41 25.62 -1.64
N LYS A 448 -14.75 24.68 -0.94
CA LYS A 448 -13.30 24.76 -0.66
C LYS A 448 -12.44 24.67 -1.92
N GLN A 449 -12.85 23.91 -2.94
CA GLN A 449 -12.13 23.84 -4.21
C GLN A 449 -12.29 25.10 -5.05
N GLN A 450 -13.42 25.80 -4.95
CA GLN A 450 -13.68 27.05 -5.67
C GLN A 450 -12.96 28.27 -5.05
N ASN A 451 -12.67 28.20 -3.75
CA ASN A 451 -11.99 29.26 -3.00
C ASN A 451 -10.46 29.08 -2.93
N ARG A 452 -9.91 28.09 -3.63
CA ARG A 452 -8.48 27.85 -3.82
C ARG A 452 -8.13 28.16 -5.27
#